data_AF-A0A395IEW8-F1
#
_entry.id   AF-A0A395IEW8-F1
#
_cell.length_a   1.000
_cell.length_b   1.000
_cell.length_c   1.000
_cell.angle_alpha   90.00
_cell.angle_beta   90.00
_cell.angle_gamma   90.00
#
_symmetry.space_group_name_H-M   'P 1'
#
loop_
_entity.id
_entity.type
_entity.pdbx_description
1 polymer ?
#
loop_
_entity_poly.entity_id
_entity_poly.type
_entity_poly.pdbx_seq_one_letter_code
_entity_poly.pdbx_strand_id
1 'polypeptide(L)'
;MFFNIIADSVEDNAELAAEAVNVAHRTQNGILDAIGINGILPTPIKDFNDKVYDTNENLVRESGRWTAGLLRNFDGSSKHPDDEEDLDTELDDRPGAHSMDRGPYPSRPDSRDHIYKPVDKPVSHCVDLRNKCPEVYNQKSLMSCTAHAVAAAFEFDVRKQGLPEFSPSRLFIWYNARAKSGNPGDTQKNVGSNIRDAIKSIDLKQHGVCSEDDWSYEVAQSDKKTHKFRPGAKAAKKPPTRVERHAHQHTAPSYKTLQEHGTEKALIHCLDSGFPVIFGMKTYGLLRNIGSNGRGLRKPTAKEMKNEHRHSLLAVGYNQAEKVFIVRNSWGAHWGEGGYFYMPYYYLKYCYDFWTMRLVVSHPDKI
;
A
#
# COMPACT_ATOMS: atom_id res chain seq x y z
N MET A 1 1.60 2.19 33.75
CA MET A 1 2.80 2.94 33.26
C MET A 1 4.07 2.11 33.38
N PHE A 2 4.23 1.33 34.45
CA PHE A 2 5.39 0.45 34.67
C PHE A 2 5.50 -0.68 33.62
N PHE A 3 4.39 -1.34 33.28
CA PHE A 3 4.41 -2.45 32.32
C PHE A 3 4.59 -1.99 30.88
N ASN A 4 4.13 -0.78 30.53
CA ASN A 4 4.43 -0.18 29.23
C ASN A 4 5.92 0.04 29.00
N ILE A 5 6.67 0.54 30.00
CA ILE A 5 8.12 0.75 29.88
C ILE A 5 8.86 -0.59 29.67
N ILE A 6 8.43 -1.64 30.38
CA ILE A 6 9.00 -2.98 30.22
C ILE A 6 8.64 -3.55 28.84
N ALA A 7 7.41 -3.34 28.36
CA ALA A 7 6.97 -3.76 27.04
C ALA A 7 7.81 -3.13 25.92
N ASP A 8 8.10 -1.83 26.03
CA ASP A 8 8.92 -1.11 25.07
C ASP A 8 10.37 -1.65 25.09
N SER A 9 10.94 -1.89 26.28
CA SER A 9 12.27 -2.52 26.41
C SER A 9 12.33 -3.94 25.83
N VAL A 10 11.25 -4.71 25.93
CA VAL A 10 11.17 -6.06 25.33
C VAL A 10 11.12 -6.01 23.81
N GLU A 11 10.40 -5.04 23.23
CA GLU A 11 10.41 -4.81 21.78
C GLU A 11 11.79 -4.38 21.28
N ASP A 12 12.45 -3.45 21.98
CA ASP A 12 13.80 -2.97 21.62
C ASP A 12 14.84 -4.10 21.69
N ASN A 13 14.78 -4.96 22.72
CA ASN A 13 15.68 -6.10 22.85
C ASN A 13 15.47 -7.15 21.75
N ALA A 14 14.21 -7.41 21.37
CA ALA A 14 13.90 -8.31 20.26
C ALA A 14 14.34 -7.75 18.91
N GLU A 15 14.31 -6.42 18.74
CA GLU A 15 14.85 -5.74 17.56
C GLU A 15 16.36 -5.93 17.45
N LEU A 16 17.10 -5.69 18.54
CA LEU A 16 18.55 -5.90 18.59
C LEU A 16 18.94 -7.36 18.30
N ALA A 17 18.19 -8.32 18.84
CA ALA A 17 18.41 -9.74 18.57
C ALA A 17 18.15 -10.10 17.10
N ALA A 18 17.14 -9.49 16.48
CA ALA A 18 16.85 -9.67 15.06
C ALA A 18 17.94 -9.08 14.16
N GLU A 19 18.49 -7.91 14.53
CA GLU A 19 19.65 -7.33 13.85
C GLU A 19 20.89 -8.24 13.93
N ALA A 20 21.11 -8.91 15.07
CA ALA A 20 22.19 -9.89 15.21
C ALA A 20 22.03 -11.09 14.25
N VAL A 21 20.80 -11.57 14.03
CA VAL A 21 20.50 -12.62 13.03
C VAL A 21 20.85 -12.14 11.61
N ASN A 22 20.53 -10.89 11.27
CA ASN A 22 20.88 -10.30 9.98
C ASN A 22 22.40 -10.12 9.82
N VAL A 23 23.12 -9.70 10.87
CA VAL A 23 24.58 -9.64 10.87
C VAL A 23 25.19 -11.02 10.62
N ALA A 24 24.65 -12.08 11.25
CA ALA A 24 25.08 -13.45 11.01
C ALA A 24 24.83 -13.89 9.55
N HIS A 25 23.67 -13.56 8.97
CA HIS A 25 23.35 -13.85 7.57
C HIS A 25 24.35 -13.20 6.61
N ARG A 26 24.63 -11.90 6.78
CA ARG A 26 25.61 -11.18 5.96
C ARG A 26 27.02 -11.76 6.11
N THR A 27 27.39 -12.15 7.31
CA THR A 27 28.70 -12.75 7.59
C THR A 27 28.84 -14.10 6.89
N GLN A 28 27.82 -14.96 6.98
CA GLN A 28 27.80 -16.25 6.27
C GLN A 28 27.92 -16.04 4.75
N ASN A 29 27.15 -15.11 4.18
CA ASN A 29 27.23 -14.82 2.74
C ASN A 29 28.62 -14.29 2.34
N GLY A 30 29.23 -13.42 3.14
CA GLY A 30 30.59 -12.94 2.91
C GLY A 30 31.64 -14.05 2.97
N ILE A 31 31.49 -15.04 3.86
CA ILE A 31 32.36 -16.23 3.90
C ILE A 31 32.16 -17.07 2.63
N LEU A 32 30.91 -17.32 2.22
CA LEU A 32 30.59 -18.07 1.00
C LEU A 32 31.14 -17.42 -0.27
N ASP A 33 31.14 -16.08 -0.31
CA ASP A 33 31.78 -15.30 -1.38
C ASP A 33 33.30 -15.45 -1.35
N ALA A 34 33.93 -15.32 -0.17
CA ALA A 34 35.38 -15.38 -0.01
C ALA A 34 35.97 -16.75 -0.41
N ILE A 35 35.21 -17.84 -0.23
CA ILE A 35 35.62 -19.19 -0.63
C ILE A 35 35.12 -19.58 -2.03
N GLY A 36 34.50 -18.65 -2.77
CA GLY A 36 34.07 -18.84 -4.15
C GLY A 36 32.85 -19.76 -4.36
N ILE A 37 32.17 -20.15 -3.28
CA ILE A 37 31.04 -21.10 -3.34
C ILE A 37 29.72 -20.39 -3.67
N ASN A 38 29.57 -19.12 -3.28
CA ASN A 38 28.30 -18.40 -3.51
C ASN A 38 27.95 -18.24 -5.00
N GLY A 39 28.95 -18.15 -5.87
CA GLY A 39 28.76 -18.02 -7.33
C GLY A 39 28.39 -19.32 -8.03
N ILE A 40 28.54 -20.47 -7.38
CA ILE A 40 28.25 -21.81 -7.93
C ILE A 40 27.09 -22.50 -7.22
N LEU A 41 26.54 -21.89 -6.16
CA LEU A 41 25.36 -22.40 -5.46
C LEU A 41 24.11 -22.30 -6.36
N PRO A 42 23.36 -23.39 -6.55
CA PRO A 42 22.06 -23.36 -7.22
C PRO A 42 21.11 -22.36 -6.54
N THR A 43 20.38 -21.57 -7.34
CA THR A 43 19.42 -20.56 -6.85
C THR A 43 18.44 -21.08 -5.79
N PRO A 44 17.86 -22.31 -5.90
CA PRO A 44 16.95 -22.81 -4.88
C PRO A 44 17.60 -22.97 -3.49
N ILE A 45 18.90 -23.26 -3.44
CA ILE A 45 19.63 -23.42 -2.17
C ILE A 45 19.91 -22.06 -1.55
N LYS A 46 20.24 -21.06 -2.38
CA LYS A 46 20.41 -19.67 -1.94
C LYS A 46 19.10 -19.11 -1.40
N ASP A 47 18.01 -19.31 -2.12
CA ASP A 47 16.67 -18.87 -1.72
C ASP A 47 16.22 -19.56 -0.42
N PHE A 48 16.51 -20.85 -0.25
CA PHE A 48 16.22 -21.57 1.00
C PHE A 48 17.03 -20.99 2.17
N ASN A 49 18.33 -20.76 1.98
CA ASN A 49 19.20 -20.20 3.01
C ASN A 49 18.74 -18.80 3.43
N ASP A 50 18.46 -17.91 2.47
CA ASP A 50 17.95 -16.57 2.73
C ASP A 50 16.60 -16.63 3.47
N LYS A 51 15.72 -17.55 3.07
CA LYS A 51 14.42 -17.75 3.72
C LYS A 51 14.53 -18.25 5.16
N VAL A 52 15.54 -19.05 5.49
CA VAL A 52 15.79 -19.50 6.88
C VAL A 52 16.18 -18.32 7.76
N TYR A 53 17.06 -17.44 7.28
CA TYR A 53 17.45 -16.23 8.01
C TYR A 53 16.29 -15.25 8.17
N ASP A 54 15.52 -15.02 7.10
CA ASP A 54 14.30 -14.22 7.15
C ASP A 54 13.30 -14.80 8.17
N THR A 55 13.15 -16.12 8.22
CA THR A 55 12.25 -16.80 9.18
C THR A 55 12.72 -16.63 10.61
N ASN A 56 14.01 -16.80 10.88
CA ASN A 56 14.59 -16.65 12.21
C ASN A 56 14.50 -15.21 12.71
N GLU A 57 14.79 -14.24 11.83
CA GLU A 57 14.67 -12.81 12.16
C GLU A 57 13.22 -12.47 12.54
N ASN A 58 12.25 -12.94 11.75
CA ASN A 58 10.83 -12.71 12.02
C ASN A 58 10.37 -13.39 13.32
N LEU A 59 10.79 -14.62 13.60
CA LEU A 59 10.43 -15.34 14.83
C LEU A 59 10.89 -14.59 16.08
N VAL A 60 12.11 -14.06 16.09
CA VAL A 60 12.64 -13.27 17.20
C VAL A 60 11.81 -12.01 17.40
N ARG A 61 11.50 -11.28 16.32
CA ARG A 61 10.66 -10.06 16.36
C ARG A 61 9.24 -10.35 16.85
N GLU A 62 8.65 -11.43 16.37
CA GLU A 62 7.30 -11.85 16.76
C GLU A 62 7.22 -12.22 18.24
N SER A 63 8.22 -12.93 18.74
CA SER A 63 8.29 -13.30 20.17
C SER A 63 8.37 -12.06 21.09
N GLY A 64 9.13 -11.04 20.68
CA GLY A 64 9.20 -9.76 21.38
C GLY A 64 7.87 -9.00 21.38
N ARG A 65 7.26 -8.81 20.21
CA ARG A 65 5.97 -8.11 20.07
C ARG A 65 4.85 -8.80 20.84
N TRP A 66 4.81 -10.13 20.81
CA TRP A 66 3.82 -10.90 21.56
C TRP A 66 3.98 -10.70 23.06
N THR A 67 5.21 -10.79 23.57
CA THR A 67 5.52 -10.59 24.99
C THR A 67 5.21 -9.17 25.44
N ALA A 68 5.57 -8.15 24.64
CA ALA A 68 5.22 -6.77 24.90
C ALA A 68 3.71 -6.52 24.88
N GLY A 69 2.98 -7.16 23.96
CA GLY A 69 1.52 -7.12 23.90
C GLY A 69 0.86 -7.68 25.16
N LEU A 70 1.38 -8.78 25.72
CA LEU A 70 0.92 -9.30 27.01
C LEU A 70 1.16 -8.32 28.15
N LEU A 71 2.35 -7.70 28.20
CA LEU A 71 2.71 -6.74 29.24
C LEU A 71 1.80 -5.51 29.23
N ARG A 72 1.48 -4.97 28.04
CA ARG A 72 0.59 -3.80 27.89
C ARG A 72 -0.84 -4.08 28.35
N ASN A 73 -1.30 -5.35 28.35
CA ASN A 73 -2.62 -5.72 28.85
C ASN A 73 -2.73 -5.67 30.39
N PHE A 74 -1.61 -5.74 31.13
CA PHE A 74 -1.62 -5.65 32.59
C PHE A 74 -1.85 -4.22 33.11
N ASP A 75 -1.56 -3.19 32.30
CA ASP A 75 -1.86 -1.78 32.63
C ASP A 75 -3.35 -1.41 32.35
N GLY A 76 -4.17 -2.34 31.84
CA GLY A 76 -5.55 -2.10 31.38
C GLY A 76 -6.64 -2.90 32.09
N SER A 77 -6.85 -2.68 33.40
CA SER A 77 -8.09 -3.09 34.08
C SER A 77 -8.49 -2.18 35.25
N SER A 78 -9.41 -1.25 35.00
CA SER A 78 -10.43 -0.78 35.97
C SER A 78 -11.61 -0.15 35.20
N LYS A 79 -12.86 -0.46 35.60
CA LYS A 79 -14.12 -0.05 34.94
C LYS A 79 -14.81 1.13 35.67
N HIS A 80 -15.42 2.04 34.87
CA HIS A 80 -16.67 2.85 34.97
C HIS A 80 -17.29 3.26 36.34
N PRO A 81 -17.96 4.43 36.46
CA PRO A 81 -19.10 4.85 35.62
C PRO A 81 -19.07 6.32 35.16
N ASP A 82 -19.75 6.60 34.04
CA ASP A 82 -20.64 7.75 33.86
C ASP A 82 -21.21 7.68 32.43
N ASP A 83 -22.54 7.66 32.41
CA ASP A 83 -23.40 7.74 31.25
C ASP A 83 -23.32 9.17 30.66
N GLU A 84 -23.00 9.30 29.38
CA GLU A 84 -23.40 10.48 28.60
C GLU A 84 -23.84 10.06 27.19
N GLU A 85 -25.17 10.12 27.04
CA GLU A 85 -25.98 10.40 25.85
C GLU A 85 -25.54 9.81 24.51
N ASP A 86 -26.26 8.75 24.14
CA ASP A 86 -26.54 8.35 22.77
C ASP A 86 -27.08 9.54 21.94
N LEU A 87 -26.20 10.16 21.17
CA LEU A 87 -26.59 10.89 19.98
C LEU A 87 -26.63 9.92 18.81
N ASP A 88 -27.84 9.42 18.55
CA ASP A 88 -28.27 8.82 17.29
C ASP A 88 -27.81 9.70 16.12
N THR A 89 -26.69 9.31 15.52
CA THR A 89 -26.30 9.73 14.18
C THR A 89 -26.24 8.46 13.35
N GLU A 90 -27.09 8.40 12.33
CA GLU A 90 -27.17 7.30 11.37
C GLU A 90 -25.76 6.79 11.02
N LEU A 91 -25.52 5.51 11.31
CA LEU A 91 -24.23 4.84 11.14
C LEU A 91 -23.80 4.90 9.66
N ASP A 92 -22.83 5.76 9.36
CA ASP A 92 -22.24 5.94 8.03
C ASP A 92 -21.30 4.77 7.66
N ASP A 93 -21.80 3.86 6.81
CA ASP A 93 -21.14 2.64 6.32
C ASP A 93 -20.00 2.86 5.30
N ARG A 94 -19.48 4.08 5.13
CA ARG A 94 -18.36 4.37 4.23
C ARG A 94 -17.00 3.90 4.80
N PRO A 95 -16.13 3.27 3.98
CA PRO A 95 -14.80 2.82 4.40
C PRO A 95 -13.93 3.96 4.96
N GLY A 96 -13.17 3.65 6.01
CA GLY A 96 -12.25 4.59 6.67
C GLY A 96 -12.87 5.31 7.88
N ALA A 97 -14.03 4.85 8.37
CA ALA A 97 -14.76 5.56 9.42
C ALA A 97 -14.21 5.39 10.83
N HIS A 98 -13.55 4.28 11.21
CA HIS A 98 -13.12 4.14 12.61
C HIS A 98 -11.77 3.43 12.86
N SER A 99 -10.95 4.21 13.59
CA SER A 99 -9.75 3.90 14.39
C SER A 99 -8.36 4.03 13.74
N MET A 100 -7.46 4.52 14.61
CA MET A 100 -6.13 5.12 14.39
C MET A 100 -5.05 4.24 13.72
N ASP A 101 -5.33 3.04 13.20
CA ASP A 101 -4.24 2.09 12.92
C ASP A 101 -4.44 1.11 11.75
N ARG A 102 -5.38 1.35 10.82
CA ARG A 102 -5.86 0.27 9.93
C ARG A 102 -6.07 0.62 8.45
N GLY A 103 -5.72 1.84 8.05
CA GLY A 103 -5.60 2.23 6.64
C GLY A 103 -4.27 1.77 6.04
N PRO A 104 -3.87 2.29 4.87
CA PRO A 104 -2.56 1.99 4.33
C PRO A 104 -1.47 2.53 5.25
N TYR A 105 -0.41 1.75 5.42
CA TYR A 105 0.75 2.14 6.23
C TYR A 105 1.99 2.30 5.34
N PRO A 106 3.00 3.08 5.75
CA PRO A 106 4.18 3.32 4.93
C PRO A 106 4.98 2.04 4.78
N SER A 107 5.52 1.84 3.58
CA SER A 107 6.49 0.79 3.33
C SER A 107 7.79 1.05 4.12
N ARG A 108 8.38 0.01 4.73
CA ARG A 108 9.71 0.13 5.38
C ARG A 108 10.79 0.39 4.31
N PRO A 109 11.87 1.15 4.57
CA PRO A 109 12.95 1.29 3.58
C PRO A 109 13.49 -0.08 3.11
N ASP A 110 13.73 -0.23 1.81
CA ASP A 110 14.34 -1.42 1.21
C ASP A 110 15.41 -0.94 0.21
N SER A 111 16.67 -1.33 0.42
CA SER A 111 17.80 -0.89 -0.42
C SER A 111 17.73 -1.40 -1.86
N ARG A 112 16.86 -2.39 -2.13
CA ARG A 112 16.61 -2.94 -3.46
C ARG A 112 15.56 -2.14 -4.24
N ASP A 113 14.91 -1.16 -3.61
CA ASP A 113 13.91 -0.34 -4.30
C ASP A 113 14.57 0.49 -5.41
N HIS A 114 14.04 0.37 -6.63
CA HIS A 114 14.54 1.14 -7.76
C HIS A 114 14.09 2.60 -7.63
N ILE A 115 15.04 3.53 -7.63
CA ILE A 115 14.74 4.96 -7.45
C ILE A 115 14.37 5.61 -8.80
N TYR A 116 13.27 6.36 -8.81
CA TYR A 116 12.92 7.23 -9.93
C TYR A 116 13.84 8.45 -9.95
N LYS A 117 14.53 8.66 -11.08
CA LYS A 117 15.38 9.83 -11.32
C LYS A 117 14.66 10.79 -12.28
N PRO A 118 14.31 12.01 -11.85
CA PRO A 118 13.69 13.00 -12.74
C PRO A 118 14.64 13.37 -13.87
N VAL A 119 14.10 13.51 -15.09
CA VAL A 119 14.87 14.01 -16.24
C VAL A 119 15.01 15.51 -16.13
N ASP A 120 16.21 16.07 -16.29
CA ASP A 120 16.42 17.52 -16.23
C ASP A 120 15.98 18.21 -17.53
N LYS A 121 14.66 18.31 -17.69
CA LYS A 121 13.99 18.98 -18.82
C LYS A 121 12.92 19.96 -18.30
N PRO A 122 12.59 21.03 -19.05
CA PRO A 122 11.43 21.84 -18.76
C PRO A 122 10.15 20.97 -18.69
N VAL A 123 9.26 21.33 -17.79
CA VAL A 123 7.96 20.66 -17.60
C VAL A 123 6.83 21.56 -18.09
N SER A 124 5.73 20.95 -18.52
CA SER A 124 4.54 21.67 -18.99
C SER A 124 3.90 22.49 -17.87
N HIS A 125 3.16 23.55 -18.19
CA HIS A 125 2.42 24.35 -17.20
C HIS A 125 1.28 23.57 -16.53
N CYS A 126 0.65 22.66 -17.27
CA CYS A 126 -0.44 21.81 -16.81
C CYS A 126 -0.35 20.45 -17.52
N VAL A 127 -0.64 19.38 -16.80
CA VAL A 127 -0.75 18.01 -17.33
C VAL A 127 -2.00 17.39 -16.74
N ASP A 128 -2.82 16.78 -17.59
CA ASP A 128 -4.01 16.05 -17.18
C ASP A 128 -4.05 14.70 -17.92
N LEU A 129 -3.92 13.61 -17.16
CA LEU A 129 -3.90 12.24 -17.67
C LEU A 129 -5.26 11.53 -17.48
N ARG A 130 -6.31 12.24 -17.05
CA ARG A 130 -7.64 11.64 -16.77
C ARG A 130 -8.22 10.89 -17.96
N ASN A 131 -8.00 11.37 -19.18
CA ASN A 131 -8.48 10.73 -20.40
C ASN A 131 -7.93 9.31 -20.66
N LYS A 132 -6.80 8.95 -20.03
CA LYS A 132 -6.19 7.62 -20.10
C LYS A 132 -6.45 6.77 -18.87
N CYS A 133 -7.07 7.35 -17.83
CA CYS A 133 -7.42 6.61 -16.63
C CYS A 133 -8.61 5.69 -16.90
N PRO A 134 -8.68 4.53 -16.22
CA PRO A 134 -9.88 3.70 -16.24
C PRO A 134 -11.04 4.39 -15.53
N GLU A 135 -12.24 3.80 -15.60
CA GLU A 135 -13.38 4.26 -14.80
C GLU A 135 -13.03 4.34 -13.31
N VAL A 136 -13.59 5.30 -12.55
CA VAL A 136 -13.26 5.43 -11.13
C VAL A 136 -13.90 4.30 -10.32
N TYR A 137 -13.06 3.41 -9.82
CA TYR A 137 -13.46 2.28 -8.98
C TYR A 137 -14.06 2.73 -7.64
N ASN A 138 -14.79 1.81 -6.99
CA ASN A 138 -15.35 2.03 -5.67
C ASN A 138 -15.00 0.89 -4.70
N GLN A 139 -14.13 1.18 -3.73
CA GLN A 139 -13.68 0.18 -2.77
C GLN A 139 -14.74 -0.23 -1.75
N LYS A 140 -15.81 0.57 -1.58
CA LYS A 140 -16.86 0.34 -0.56
C LYS A 140 -16.21 0.07 0.81
N SER A 141 -16.85 -0.63 1.74
CA SER A 141 -16.37 -0.77 3.14
C SER A 141 -15.03 -1.50 3.36
N LEU A 142 -14.32 -1.93 2.31
CA LEU A 142 -13.03 -2.64 2.44
C LEU A 142 -11.84 -1.67 2.54
N MET A 143 -10.82 -2.07 3.31
CA MET A 143 -9.53 -1.35 3.48
C MET A 143 -8.56 -1.61 2.32
N SER A 144 -9.06 -1.64 1.09
CA SER A 144 -8.35 -2.09 -0.13
C SER A 144 -7.81 -0.95 -1.00
N CYS A 145 -7.64 0.25 -0.45
CA CYS A 145 -7.25 1.44 -1.20
C CYS A 145 -5.91 1.31 -1.95
N THR A 146 -4.92 0.62 -1.39
CA THR A 146 -3.64 0.32 -2.05
C THR A 146 -3.85 -0.47 -3.33
N ALA A 147 -4.64 -1.54 -3.26
CA ALA A 147 -4.97 -2.37 -4.40
C ALA A 147 -5.75 -1.60 -5.47
N HIS A 148 -6.62 -0.67 -5.07
CA HIS A 148 -7.33 0.19 -6.03
C HIS A 148 -6.40 1.15 -6.77
N ALA A 149 -5.47 1.78 -6.05
CA ALA A 149 -4.51 2.69 -6.66
C ALA A 149 -3.54 1.93 -7.59
N VAL A 150 -3.08 0.74 -7.18
CA VAL A 150 -2.22 -0.14 -7.99
C VAL A 150 -2.95 -0.65 -9.23
N ALA A 151 -4.19 -1.15 -9.09
CA ALA A 151 -5.00 -1.60 -10.22
C ALA A 151 -5.24 -0.47 -11.24
N ALA A 152 -5.56 0.74 -10.76
CA ALA A 152 -5.80 1.88 -11.63
C ALA A 152 -4.54 2.32 -12.39
N ALA A 153 -3.37 2.27 -11.74
CA ALA A 153 -2.09 2.57 -12.39
C ALA A 153 -1.70 1.49 -13.42
N PHE A 154 -2.01 0.21 -13.14
CA PHE A 154 -1.79 -0.89 -14.06
C PHE A 154 -2.67 -0.75 -15.31
N GLU A 155 -3.98 -0.59 -15.13
CA GLU A 155 -4.92 -0.45 -16.25
C GLU A 155 -4.66 0.83 -17.06
N PHE A 156 -4.23 1.92 -16.41
CA PHE A 156 -3.75 3.12 -17.10
C PHE A 156 -2.63 2.79 -18.09
N ASP A 157 -1.65 2.00 -17.67
CA ASP A 157 -0.48 1.72 -18.50
C ASP A 157 -0.78 0.66 -19.58
N VAL A 158 -1.72 -0.28 -19.33
CA VAL A 158 -2.32 -1.15 -20.36
C VAL A 158 -2.92 -0.29 -21.48
N ARG A 159 -3.77 0.68 -21.12
CA ARG A 159 -4.41 1.62 -22.07
C ARG A 159 -3.38 2.49 -22.79
N LYS A 160 -2.39 3.03 -22.06
CA LYS A 160 -1.32 3.86 -22.62
C LYS A 160 -0.54 3.11 -23.71
N GLN A 161 -0.36 1.80 -23.57
CA GLN A 161 0.42 0.97 -24.48
C GLN A 161 -0.45 0.27 -25.55
N GLY A 162 -1.77 0.47 -25.54
CA GLY A 162 -2.67 -0.20 -26.49
C GLY A 162 -2.71 -1.72 -26.33
N LEU A 163 -2.44 -2.21 -25.12
CA LEU A 163 -2.52 -3.64 -24.78
C LEU A 163 -3.99 -4.05 -24.59
N PRO A 164 -4.33 -5.35 -24.71
CA PRO A 164 -5.68 -5.84 -24.44
C PRO A 164 -6.19 -5.40 -23.05
N GLU A 165 -7.24 -4.59 -23.05
CA GLU A 165 -7.77 -3.98 -21.83
C GLU A 165 -8.55 -4.99 -20.99
N PHE A 166 -8.34 -4.94 -19.67
CA PHE A 166 -9.17 -5.63 -18.69
C PHE A 166 -9.13 -4.87 -17.36
N SER A 167 -10.16 -5.03 -16.53
CA SER A 167 -10.15 -4.46 -15.19
C SER A 167 -9.38 -5.38 -14.23
N PRO A 168 -8.28 -4.92 -13.59
CA PRO A 168 -7.47 -5.79 -12.74
C PRO A 168 -8.16 -6.12 -11.41
N SER A 169 -8.10 -7.38 -10.97
CA SER A 169 -8.74 -7.82 -9.73
C SER A 169 -8.14 -7.17 -8.49
N ARG A 170 -8.93 -6.29 -7.87
CA ARG A 170 -8.51 -5.55 -6.66
C ARG A 170 -8.47 -6.45 -5.43
N LEU A 171 -9.35 -7.46 -5.35
CA LEU A 171 -9.28 -8.45 -4.26
C LEU A 171 -8.07 -9.36 -4.39
N PHE A 172 -7.64 -9.71 -5.61
CA PHE A 172 -6.44 -10.50 -5.83
C PHE A 172 -5.19 -9.76 -5.36
N ILE A 173 -5.00 -8.52 -5.83
CA ILE A 173 -3.90 -7.64 -5.40
C ILE A 173 -3.91 -7.47 -3.88
N TRP A 174 -5.09 -7.18 -3.29
CA TRP A 174 -5.20 -6.92 -1.86
C TRP A 174 -5.00 -8.18 -0.99
N TYR A 175 -5.43 -9.36 -1.46
CA TYR A 175 -5.16 -10.62 -0.78
C TYR A 175 -3.66 -10.88 -0.73
N ASN A 176 -2.97 -10.79 -1.87
CA ASN A 176 -1.53 -11.04 -1.95
C ASN A 176 -0.71 -10.03 -1.16
N ALA A 177 -1.11 -8.75 -1.16
CA ALA A 177 -0.48 -7.73 -0.32
C ALA A 177 -0.58 -8.08 1.18
N ARG A 178 -1.75 -8.53 1.65
CA ARG A 178 -1.93 -8.96 3.06
C ARG A 178 -1.29 -10.30 3.36
N ALA A 179 -1.22 -11.22 2.39
CA ALA A 179 -0.51 -12.49 2.53
C ALA A 179 1.01 -12.30 2.62
N LYS A 180 1.52 -11.23 2.00
CA LYS A 180 2.93 -10.82 2.10
C LYS A 180 3.24 -9.99 3.34
N SER A 181 2.22 -9.43 4.00
CA SER A 181 2.41 -8.71 5.25
C SER A 181 3.11 -9.61 6.27
N GLY A 182 3.95 -9.04 7.13
CA GLY A 182 4.60 -9.79 8.22
C GLY A 182 3.64 -10.29 9.31
N ASN A 183 2.32 -10.26 9.06
CA ASN A 183 1.28 -10.65 10.00
C ASN A 183 0.40 -11.75 9.36
N PRO A 184 0.60 -13.03 9.70
CA PRO A 184 -0.11 -14.16 9.08
C PRO A 184 -1.65 -14.08 9.14
N GLY A 185 -2.20 -13.33 10.11
CA GLY A 185 -3.64 -13.14 10.30
C GLY A 185 -4.31 -12.07 9.42
N ASP A 186 -3.54 -11.26 8.68
CA ASP A 186 -4.10 -10.09 7.98
C ASP A 186 -4.97 -10.47 6.79
N THR A 187 -4.71 -11.61 6.14
CA THR A 187 -5.59 -12.14 5.09
C THR A 187 -7.01 -12.39 5.58
N GLN A 188 -7.20 -12.69 6.87
CA GLN A 188 -8.50 -12.94 7.49
C GLN A 188 -9.19 -11.67 8.01
N LYS A 189 -8.56 -10.50 7.88
CA LYS A 189 -9.07 -9.24 8.43
C LYS A 189 -9.25 -8.16 7.37
N ASN A 190 -10.22 -7.28 7.58
CA ASN A 190 -10.43 -6.06 6.81
C ASN A 190 -9.45 -4.96 7.26
N VAL A 191 -8.19 -5.10 6.87
CA VAL A 191 -7.09 -4.18 7.24
C VAL A 191 -6.33 -3.70 6.00
N GLY A 192 -5.69 -2.54 6.10
CA GLY A 192 -4.86 -2.00 5.02
C GLY A 192 -3.63 -2.85 4.71
N SER A 193 -2.93 -2.46 3.65
CA SER A 193 -1.57 -2.93 3.32
C SER A 193 -0.68 -1.72 3.06
N ASN A 194 0.63 -1.92 2.90
CA ASN A 194 1.47 -0.88 2.28
C ASN A 194 1.39 -0.95 0.74
N ILE A 195 1.88 0.11 0.08
CA ILE A 195 1.83 0.21 -1.39
C ILE A 195 2.83 -0.75 -2.03
N ARG A 196 4.02 -0.94 -1.45
CA ARG A 196 5.03 -1.84 -2.01
C ARG A 196 4.53 -3.28 -2.10
N ASP A 197 3.84 -3.79 -1.08
CA ASP A 197 3.32 -5.16 -1.08
C ASP A 197 2.20 -5.34 -2.11
N ALA A 198 1.37 -4.31 -2.34
CA ALA A 198 0.40 -4.32 -3.42
C ALA A 198 1.07 -4.30 -4.80
N ILE A 199 2.13 -3.50 -4.99
CA ILE A 199 2.95 -3.52 -6.22
C ILE A 199 3.63 -4.88 -6.40
N LYS A 200 4.16 -5.49 -5.33
CA LYS A 200 4.78 -6.82 -5.40
C LYS A 200 3.78 -7.92 -5.75
N SER A 201 2.46 -7.75 -5.52
CA SER A 201 1.49 -8.68 -6.09
C SER A 201 1.60 -8.73 -7.61
N ILE A 202 1.70 -7.58 -8.27
CA ILE A 202 1.68 -7.48 -9.74
C ILE A 202 3.06 -7.64 -10.40
N ASP A 203 4.10 -7.86 -9.60
CA ASP A 203 5.46 -8.10 -10.09
C ASP A 203 5.58 -9.46 -10.81
N LEU A 204 6.40 -9.48 -11.86
CA LEU A 204 6.62 -10.66 -12.71
C LEU A 204 7.18 -11.86 -11.96
N LYS A 205 7.99 -11.64 -10.92
CA LYS A 205 8.61 -12.70 -10.13
C LYS A 205 7.72 -13.17 -8.98
N GLN A 206 6.49 -12.68 -8.87
CA GLN A 206 5.60 -12.93 -7.74
C GLN A 206 4.29 -13.57 -8.19
N HIS A 207 3.28 -12.78 -8.56
CA HIS A 207 1.95 -13.31 -8.92
C HIS A 207 1.42 -12.74 -10.26
N GLY A 208 1.61 -11.45 -10.50
CA GLY A 208 0.92 -10.73 -11.56
C GLY A 208 -0.48 -10.27 -11.14
N VAL A 209 -1.39 -10.11 -12.09
CA VAL A 209 -2.77 -9.70 -11.81
C VAL A 209 -3.78 -10.34 -12.75
N CYS A 210 -4.82 -10.96 -12.20
CA CYS A 210 -5.93 -11.49 -12.99
C CYS A 210 -7.01 -10.43 -13.21
N SER A 211 -7.99 -10.74 -14.07
CA SER A 211 -9.12 -9.85 -14.31
C SER A 211 -10.16 -9.89 -13.18
N GLU A 212 -10.98 -8.85 -13.08
CA GLU A 212 -12.19 -8.84 -12.25
C GLU A 212 -13.20 -9.93 -12.69
N ASP A 213 -13.15 -10.42 -13.93
CA ASP A 213 -13.97 -11.56 -14.37
C ASP A 213 -13.46 -12.89 -13.77
N ASP A 214 -12.15 -13.03 -13.60
CA ASP A 214 -11.53 -14.20 -12.95
C ASP A 214 -11.72 -14.18 -11.43
N TRP A 215 -11.60 -12.99 -10.82
CA TRP A 215 -11.70 -12.81 -9.37
C TRP A 215 -12.38 -11.49 -9.00
N SER A 216 -13.70 -11.47 -9.16
CA SER A 216 -14.53 -10.28 -8.95
C SER A 216 -14.46 -9.66 -7.56
N TYR A 217 -14.62 -8.35 -7.53
CA TYR A 217 -14.66 -7.53 -6.33
C TYR A 217 -15.98 -7.73 -5.57
N GLU A 218 -15.88 -8.46 -4.46
CA GLU A 218 -17.00 -8.74 -3.57
C GLU A 218 -16.78 -8.08 -2.21
N VAL A 219 -17.69 -7.20 -1.82
CA VAL A 219 -17.64 -6.52 -0.52
C VAL A 219 -18.04 -7.52 0.56
N ALA A 220 -17.12 -7.82 1.46
CA ALA A 220 -17.35 -8.72 2.58
C ALA A 220 -17.58 -7.95 3.88
N GLN A 221 -18.49 -8.45 4.72
CA GLN A 221 -18.67 -7.94 6.08
C GLN A 221 -17.56 -8.43 7.00
N SER A 222 -17.16 -7.58 7.93
CA SER A 222 -16.20 -7.89 8.99
C SER A 222 -16.74 -7.50 10.35
N ASP A 223 -16.29 -8.19 11.40
CA ASP A 223 -16.56 -7.81 12.77
C ASP A 223 -15.94 -6.43 13.09
N LYS A 224 -16.69 -5.52 13.71
CA LYS A 224 -16.26 -4.12 13.90
C LYS A 224 -15.08 -3.99 14.88
N LYS A 225 -14.93 -4.92 15.83
CA LYS A 225 -13.88 -4.86 16.87
C LYS A 225 -12.61 -5.55 16.39
N THR A 226 -12.75 -6.77 15.88
CA THR A 226 -11.65 -7.66 15.50
C THR A 226 -11.24 -7.55 14.03
N HIS A 227 -12.07 -6.92 13.20
CA HIS A 227 -11.92 -6.79 11.74
C HIS A 227 -11.94 -8.12 10.99
N LYS A 228 -12.17 -9.23 11.68
CA LYS A 228 -12.20 -10.54 11.05
C LYS A 228 -13.38 -10.61 10.09
N PHE A 229 -13.11 -11.08 8.88
CA PHE A 229 -14.15 -11.35 7.91
C PHE A 229 -15.09 -12.44 8.40
N ARG A 230 -16.35 -12.35 7.99
CA ARG A 230 -17.29 -13.47 8.13
C ARG A 230 -16.80 -14.69 7.32
N PRO A 231 -17.03 -15.92 7.79
CA PRO A 231 -16.69 -17.13 7.03
C PRO A 231 -17.23 -17.08 5.60
N GLY A 232 -16.40 -17.48 4.64
CA GLY A 232 -16.77 -17.50 3.22
C GLY A 232 -16.45 -16.22 2.45
N ALA A 233 -16.04 -15.12 3.10
CA ALA A 233 -15.62 -13.89 2.45
C ALA A 233 -14.52 -14.12 1.40
N LYS A 234 -14.78 -13.71 0.16
CA LYS A 234 -13.80 -13.86 -0.94
C LYS A 234 -12.50 -13.10 -0.68
N ALA A 235 -12.58 -11.94 -0.03
CA ALA A 235 -11.42 -11.18 0.43
C ALA A 235 -10.49 -11.97 1.36
N ALA A 236 -10.98 -13.01 2.05
CA ALA A 236 -10.19 -13.84 2.96
C ALA A 236 -9.71 -15.16 2.33
N LYS A 237 -10.15 -15.48 1.11
CA LYS A 237 -9.85 -16.73 0.41
C LYS A 237 -8.60 -16.58 -0.43
N LYS A 238 -7.71 -17.57 -0.33
CA LYS A 238 -6.60 -17.71 -1.27
C LYS A 238 -7.15 -17.89 -2.69
N PRO A 239 -6.70 -17.08 -3.67
CA PRO A 239 -7.07 -17.28 -5.06
C PRO A 239 -6.71 -18.71 -5.51
N PRO A 240 -7.60 -19.39 -6.25
CA PRO A 240 -7.33 -20.74 -6.75
C PRO A 240 -6.24 -20.71 -7.83
N THR A 241 -5.53 -21.81 -8.01
CA THR A 241 -4.40 -21.93 -8.96
C THR A 241 -4.73 -21.51 -10.40
N ARG A 242 -5.97 -21.70 -10.85
CA ARG A 242 -6.41 -21.24 -12.18
C ARG A 242 -6.30 -19.72 -12.32
N VAL A 243 -6.74 -18.98 -11.29
CA VAL A 243 -6.72 -17.52 -11.24
C VAL A 243 -5.29 -17.01 -11.15
N GLU A 244 -4.45 -17.64 -10.31
CA GLU A 244 -3.01 -17.33 -10.23
C GLU A 244 -2.31 -17.50 -11.60
N ARG A 245 -2.62 -18.57 -12.34
CA ARG A 245 -2.05 -18.79 -13.68
C ARG A 245 -2.44 -17.72 -14.69
N HIS A 246 -3.70 -17.23 -14.67
CA HIS A 246 -4.10 -16.10 -15.50
C HIS A 246 -3.40 -14.81 -15.06
N ALA A 247 -3.19 -14.64 -13.74
CA ALA A 247 -2.48 -13.49 -13.19
C ALA A 247 -1.03 -13.41 -13.70
N HIS A 248 -0.32 -14.54 -13.76
CA HIS A 248 1.07 -14.59 -14.25
C HIS A 248 1.25 -14.16 -15.71
N GLN A 249 0.17 -14.11 -16.50
CA GLN A 249 0.21 -13.62 -17.88
C GLN A 249 0.23 -12.07 -17.95
N HIS A 250 -0.10 -11.39 -16.85
CA HIS A 250 -0.25 -9.93 -16.80
C HIS A 250 0.52 -9.38 -15.61
N THR A 251 1.67 -8.77 -15.89
CA THR A 251 2.63 -8.35 -14.84
C THR A 251 3.19 -6.96 -15.14
N ALA A 252 3.62 -6.26 -14.10
CA ALA A 252 4.36 -5.01 -14.20
C ALA A 252 5.83 -5.24 -13.83
N PRO A 253 6.73 -5.42 -14.81
CA PRO A 253 8.12 -5.77 -14.55
C PRO A 253 8.99 -4.62 -14.02
N SER A 254 8.51 -3.37 -14.08
CA SER A 254 9.27 -2.20 -13.62
C SER A 254 8.42 -1.29 -12.75
N TYR A 255 8.86 -1.09 -11.52
CA TYR A 255 8.33 -0.09 -10.62
C TYR A 255 9.49 0.73 -10.04
N LYS A 256 9.22 1.99 -9.69
CA LYS A 256 10.21 2.90 -9.10
C LYS A 256 9.60 3.71 -7.98
N THR A 257 10.33 3.85 -6.87
CA THR A 257 9.97 4.73 -5.76
C THR A 257 10.47 6.15 -6.02
N LEU A 258 9.70 7.16 -5.64
CA LEU A 258 10.14 8.56 -5.63
C LEU A 258 10.60 8.88 -4.20
N GLN A 259 11.86 9.28 -4.05
CA GLN A 259 12.41 9.63 -2.74
C GLN A 259 11.78 10.91 -2.18
N GLU A 260 11.71 10.98 -0.84
CA GLU A 260 11.08 12.11 -0.12
C GLU A 260 11.74 13.46 -0.43
N HIS A 261 13.07 13.50 -0.59
CA HIS A 261 13.77 14.72 -0.96
C HIS A 261 13.52 15.09 -2.43
N GLY A 262 13.03 16.31 -2.68
CA GLY A 262 12.69 16.75 -4.04
C GLY A 262 11.43 16.08 -4.62
N THR A 263 10.57 15.51 -3.77
CA THR A 263 9.33 14.80 -4.19
C THR A 263 8.48 15.63 -5.14
N GLU A 264 8.32 16.95 -4.90
CA GLU A 264 7.53 17.82 -5.78
C GLU A 264 8.08 17.80 -7.22
N LYS A 265 9.40 18.03 -7.39
CA LYS A 265 10.06 17.94 -8.71
C LYS A 265 9.88 16.55 -9.30
N ALA A 266 10.13 15.49 -8.52
CA ALA A 266 10.01 14.13 -9.03
C ALA A 266 8.60 13.77 -9.50
N LEU A 267 7.59 14.17 -8.73
CA LEU A 267 6.18 13.95 -9.02
C LEU A 267 5.75 14.69 -10.28
N ILE A 268 6.07 15.99 -10.38
CA ILE A 268 5.76 16.82 -11.56
C ILE A 268 6.42 16.22 -12.82
N HIS A 269 7.71 15.88 -12.75
CA HIS A 269 8.42 15.30 -13.90
C HIS A 269 7.88 13.92 -14.30
N CYS A 270 7.46 13.08 -13.34
CA CYS A 270 6.86 11.77 -13.64
C CYS A 270 5.51 11.92 -14.35
N LEU A 271 4.66 12.82 -13.85
CA LEU A 271 3.36 13.13 -14.45
C LEU A 271 3.53 13.74 -15.84
N ASP A 272 4.47 14.68 -16.02
CA ASP A 272 4.81 15.28 -17.33
C ASP A 272 5.35 14.25 -18.33
N SER A 273 6.03 13.21 -17.84
CA SER A 273 6.42 12.06 -18.67
C SER A 273 5.24 11.13 -19.03
N GLY A 274 4.03 11.48 -18.59
CA GLY A 274 2.78 10.80 -18.91
C GLY A 274 2.54 9.53 -18.10
N PHE A 275 3.04 9.47 -16.86
CA PHE A 275 2.85 8.33 -15.97
C PHE A 275 2.30 8.75 -14.61
N PRO A 276 1.24 8.07 -14.13
CA PRO A 276 0.66 8.39 -12.84
C PRO A 276 1.58 7.94 -11.70
N VAL A 277 1.32 8.48 -10.50
CA VAL A 277 2.08 8.17 -9.28
C VAL A 277 1.12 7.77 -8.18
N ILE A 278 1.31 6.57 -7.63
CA ILE A 278 0.61 6.06 -6.46
C ILE A 278 1.28 6.65 -5.22
N PHE A 279 0.50 7.06 -4.23
CA PHE A 279 1.05 7.55 -2.96
C PHE A 279 0.08 7.34 -1.80
N GLY A 280 0.62 7.33 -0.58
CA GLY A 280 -0.15 7.39 0.66
C GLY A 280 -0.31 8.83 1.13
N MET A 281 -1.44 9.14 1.76
CA MET A 281 -1.72 10.45 2.36
C MET A 281 -2.34 10.31 3.74
N LYS A 282 -1.82 11.07 4.71
CA LYS A 282 -2.52 11.35 5.97
C LYS A 282 -3.63 12.36 5.68
N THR A 283 -4.84 11.86 5.52
CA THR A 283 -6.02 12.62 5.11
C THR A 283 -6.72 13.34 6.26
N TYR A 284 -6.52 12.86 7.51
CA TYR A 284 -7.21 13.36 8.71
C TYR A 284 -8.75 13.41 8.59
N GLY A 285 -9.33 12.52 7.77
CA GLY A 285 -10.77 12.47 7.49
C GLY A 285 -11.29 13.56 6.54
N LEU A 286 -10.42 14.47 6.08
CA LEU A 286 -10.82 15.65 5.30
C LEU A 286 -11.35 15.32 3.91
N LEU A 287 -11.00 14.16 3.35
CA LEU A 287 -11.53 13.70 2.07
C LEU A 287 -13.06 13.49 2.10
N ARG A 288 -13.69 13.36 3.27
CA ARG A 288 -15.15 13.19 3.38
C ARG A 288 -15.92 14.41 2.85
N ASN A 289 -15.34 15.61 2.95
CA ASN A 289 -16.04 16.88 2.78
C ASN A 289 -15.37 17.80 1.75
N ILE A 290 -14.91 17.26 0.63
CA ILE A 290 -14.21 18.05 -0.41
C ILE A 290 -15.13 18.76 -1.40
N GLY A 291 -16.45 18.49 -1.36
CA GLY A 291 -17.42 19.01 -2.32
C GLY A 291 -17.37 18.35 -3.69
N SER A 292 -18.44 18.52 -4.49
CA SER A 292 -18.60 17.93 -5.83
C SER A 292 -17.67 18.51 -6.90
N ASN A 293 -17.05 19.66 -6.64
CA ASN A 293 -16.04 20.24 -7.54
C ASN A 293 -14.62 19.71 -7.26
N GLY A 294 -14.45 18.85 -6.26
CA GLY A 294 -13.16 18.28 -5.91
C GLY A 294 -12.17 19.25 -5.27
N ARG A 295 -12.57 20.48 -4.93
CA ARG A 295 -11.65 21.59 -4.55
C ARG A 295 -11.72 21.99 -3.07
N GLY A 296 -12.54 21.34 -2.27
CA GLY A 296 -12.75 21.66 -0.84
C GLY A 296 -11.69 21.12 0.13
N LEU A 297 -10.55 20.59 -0.34
CA LEU A 297 -9.52 20.06 0.54
C LEU A 297 -8.80 21.20 1.29
N ARG A 298 -9.22 21.43 2.54
CA ARG A 298 -8.69 22.47 3.44
C ARG A 298 -7.68 21.95 4.46
N LYS A 299 -6.70 22.77 4.84
CA LYS A 299 -5.66 22.42 5.84
C LYS A 299 -6.25 21.71 7.07
N PRO A 300 -5.60 20.63 7.56
CA PRO A 300 -6.01 19.98 8.79
C PRO A 300 -5.75 20.89 9.99
N THR A 301 -6.67 20.89 10.94
CA THR A 301 -6.52 21.54 12.24
C THR A 301 -5.64 20.70 13.17
N ALA A 302 -5.11 21.31 14.23
CA ALA A 302 -4.34 20.59 15.25
C ALA A 302 -5.14 19.46 15.92
N LYS A 303 -6.46 19.63 16.09
CA LYS A 303 -7.36 18.60 16.63
C LYS A 303 -7.49 17.41 15.67
N GLU A 304 -7.70 17.67 14.38
CA GLU A 304 -7.81 16.62 13.36
C GLU A 304 -6.51 15.85 13.18
N MET A 305 -5.36 16.52 13.30
CA MET A 305 -4.06 15.86 13.20
C MET A 305 -3.80 14.82 14.30
N LYS A 306 -4.56 14.85 15.41
CA LYS A 306 -4.51 13.81 16.45
C LYS A 306 -5.20 12.51 16.04
N ASN A 307 -6.12 12.58 15.07
CA ASN A 307 -6.84 11.42 14.54
C ASN A 307 -6.23 11.03 13.20
N GLU A 308 -5.26 10.12 13.23
CA GLU A 308 -4.59 9.71 12.01
C GLU A 308 -5.52 8.85 11.14
N HIS A 309 -5.93 9.39 10.00
CA HIS A 309 -6.60 8.65 8.94
C HIS A 309 -5.74 8.67 7.68
N ARG A 310 -5.42 7.49 7.16
CA ARG A 310 -4.53 7.31 6.00
C ARG A 310 -5.31 6.77 4.81
N HIS A 311 -4.87 7.10 3.60
CA HIS A 311 -5.48 6.62 2.36
C HIS A 311 -4.47 6.55 1.22
N SER A 312 -4.66 5.61 0.29
CA SER A 312 -3.81 5.46 -0.90
C SER A 312 -4.55 5.97 -2.13
N LEU A 313 -3.84 6.75 -2.93
CA LEU A 313 -4.38 7.58 -4.01
C LEU A 313 -3.50 7.49 -5.24
N LEU A 314 -4.00 8.00 -6.37
CA LEU A 314 -3.26 8.06 -7.63
C LEU A 314 -3.23 9.49 -8.17
N ALA A 315 -2.05 10.10 -8.20
CA ALA A 315 -1.83 11.38 -8.89
C ALA A 315 -1.81 11.14 -10.40
N VAL A 316 -2.60 11.92 -11.14
CA VAL A 316 -2.81 11.77 -12.59
C VAL A 316 -2.65 13.09 -13.34
N GLY A 317 -2.13 14.12 -12.69
CA GLY A 317 -1.90 15.42 -13.33
C GLY A 317 -1.52 16.49 -12.33
N TYR A 318 -1.25 17.68 -12.84
CA TYR A 318 -0.94 18.87 -12.05
C TYR A 318 -1.26 20.15 -12.82
N ASN A 319 -1.47 21.24 -12.09
CA ASN A 319 -1.57 22.59 -12.62
C ASN A 319 -0.64 23.51 -11.81
N GLN A 320 0.38 24.07 -12.45
CA GLN A 320 1.38 24.90 -11.78
C GLN A 320 0.86 26.29 -11.41
N ALA A 321 -0.09 26.84 -12.16
CA ALA A 321 -0.67 28.15 -11.85
C ALA A 321 -1.53 28.08 -10.58
N GLU A 322 -2.33 27.01 -10.46
CA GLU A 322 -3.17 26.77 -9.28
C GLU A 322 -2.43 26.10 -8.12
N LYS A 323 -1.21 25.58 -8.36
CA LYS A 323 -0.41 24.79 -7.41
C LYS A 323 -1.19 23.60 -6.83
N VAL A 324 -1.81 22.81 -7.71
CA VAL A 324 -2.58 21.61 -7.35
C VAL A 324 -2.15 20.40 -8.17
N PHE A 325 -2.17 19.22 -7.56
CA PHE A 325 -2.16 17.94 -8.23
C PHE A 325 -3.60 17.48 -8.51
N ILE A 326 -3.83 16.85 -9.66
CA ILE A 326 -5.09 16.18 -9.98
C ILE A 326 -4.97 14.75 -9.46
N VAL A 327 -5.84 14.37 -8.53
CA VAL A 327 -5.74 13.10 -7.80
C VAL A 327 -7.01 12.29 -7.96
N ARG A 328 -6.84 11.05 -8.40
CA ARG A 328 -7.88 10.03 -8.49
C ARG A 328 -8.08 9.36 -7.13
N ASN A 329 -9.32 9.27 -6.69
CA ASN A 329 -9.72 8.50 -5.53
C ASN A 329 -10.33 7.13 -5.95
N SER A 330 -10.74 6.33 -4.98
CA SER A 330 -11.32 4.98 -5.14
C SER A 330 -12.69 4.86 -4.49
N TRP A 331 -13.47 5.95 -4.44
CA TRP A 331 -14.81 6.02 -3.81
C TRP A 331 -15.95 6.14 -4.83
N GLY A 332 -15.68 5.80 -6.10
CA GLY A 332 -16.62 5.89 -7.21
C GLY A 332 -16.72 7.29 -7.83
N ALA A 333 -17.28 7.35 -9.03
CA ALA A 333 -17.38 8.58 -9.83
C ALA A 333 -18.31 9.66 -9.24
N HIS A 334 -19.19 9.31 -8.31
CA HIS A 334 -20.11 10.26 -7.67
C HIS A 334 -19.46 11.09 -6.55
N TRP A 335 -18.26 10.73 -6.11
CA TRP A 335 -17.54 11.47 -5.08
C TRP A 335 -16.60 12.49 -5.72
N GLY A 336 -16.46 13.68 -5.12
CA GLY A 336 -15.59 14.73 -5.68
C GLY A 336 -16.01 15.17 -7.08
N GLU A 337 -15.04 15.59 -7.89
CA GLU A 337 -15.26 15.88 -9.31
C GLU A 337 -15.09 14.60 -10.12
N GLY A 338 -16.18 13.85 -10.34
CA GLY A 338 -16.14 12.64 -11.15
C GLY A 338 -15.26 11.52 -10.58
N GLY A 339 -15.05 11.50 -9.25
CA GLY A 339 -14.12 10.59 -8.56
C GLY A 339 -12.71 11.14 -8.34
N TYR A 340 -12.47 12.40 -8.72
CA TYR A 340 -11.20 13.10 -8.59
C TYR A 340 -11.30 14.28 -7.63
N PHE A 341 -10.14 14.76 -7.18
CA PHE A 341 -10.01 15.98 -6.40
C PHE A 341 -8.69 16.68 -6.71
N TYR A 342 -8.62 17.95 -6.32
CA TYR A 342 -7.45 18.79 -6.49
C TYR A 342 -6.72 18.90 -5.16
N MET A 343 -5.51 18.36 -5.11
CA MET A 343 -4.66 18.38 -3.91
C MET A 343 -3.65 19.53 -4.01
N PRO A 344 -3.75 20.58 -3.17
CA PRO A 344 -2.76 21.65 -3.16
C PRO A 344 -1.35 21.15 -2.87
N TYR A 345 -0.32 21.74 -3.49
CA TYR A 345 1.08 21.29 -3.34
C TYR A 345 1.55 21.24 -1.88
N TYR A 346 1.04 22.15 -1.03
CA TYR A 346 1.40 22.18 0.38
C TYR A 346 0.97 20.91 1.16
N TYR A 347 0.12 20.04 0.58
CA TYR A 347 -0.24 18.74 1.16
C TYR A 347 0.84 17.68 1.02
N LEU A 348 1.86 17.88 0.18
CA LEU A 348 2.93 16.89 -0.03
C LEU A 348 3.61 16.47 1.28
N LYS A 349 3.72 17.37 2.26
CA LYS A 349 4.27 17.05 3.59
C LYS A 349 3.44 16.05 4.42
N TYR A 350 2.18 15.81 4.03
CA TYR A 350 1.30 14.81 4.65
C TYR A 350 1.25 13.51 3.83
N CYS A 351 1.99 13.46 2.72
CA CYS A 351 2.03 12.33 1.81
C CYS A 351 3.32 11.52 2.02
N TYR A 352 3.28 10.25 1.64
CA TYR A 352 4.37 9.30 1.84
C TYR A 352 4.31 8.18 0.78
N ASP A 353 5.39 7.42 0.66
CA ASP A 353 5.44 6.16 -0.09
C ASP A 353 4.96 6.29 -1.55
N PHE A 354 5.72 7.08 -2.31
CA PHE A 354 5.41 7.41 -3.70
C PHE A 354 5.99 6.38 -4.66
N TRP A 355 5.16 5.88 -5.57
CA TRP A 355 5.53 4.85 -6.53
C TRP A 355 4.99 5.14 -7.92
N THR A 356 5.77 4.78 -8.93
CA THR A 356 5.32 4.77 -10.31
C THR A 356 5.66 3.43 -10.95
N MET A 357 4.80 2.95 -11.85
CA MET A 357 4.96 1.65 -12.52
C MET A 357 5.07 1.80 -14.03
N ARG A 358 5.71 0.83 -14.67
CA ARG A 358 5.86 0.67 -16.12
C ARG A 358 5.63 -0.79 -16.47
N LEU A 359 4.65 -1.05 -17.31
CA LEU A 359 4.60 -2.25 -18.12
C LEU A 359 5.71 -2.11 -19.15
N VAL A 360 6.60 -3.08 -19.21
CA VAL A 360 7.62 -3.15 -20.26
C VAL A 360 7.24 -4.36 -21.09
N VAL A 361 6.73 -4.14 -22.29
CA VAL A 361 6.58 -5.23 -23.26
C VAL A 361 8.00 -5.60 -23.71
N SER A 362 8.53 -6.73 -23.23
CA SER A 362 9.69 -7.33 -23.89
C SER A 362 9.24 -7.73 -25.29
N HIS A 363 9.77 -7.08 -26.33
CA HIS A 363 9.60 -7.59 -27.69
C HIS A 363 10.37 -8.91 -27.77
N PRO A 364 9.72 -10.07 -27.98
CA PRO A 364 10.38 -11.38 -27.98
C PRO A 364 11.39 -11.57 -29.13
N ASP A 365 11.48 -10.64 -30.09
CA ASP A 365 12.30 -10.81 -31.30
C ASP A 365 13.77 -10.38 -31.14
N LYS A 366 14.29 -10.30 -29.91
CA LYS A 366 15.73 -10.07 -29.65
C LYS A 366 16.23 -10.83 -28.43
N ILE A 367 16.19 -12.17 -28.48
CA ILE A 367 17.19 -13.05 -27.84
C ILE A 367 17.56 -14.13 -28.84
#